data_AF-A0A0W0I401-F1
#
_entry.id   AF-A0A0W0I401-F1
#
_cell.length_a   1.000
_cell.length_b   1.000
_cell.length_c   1.000
_cell.angle_alpha   90.00
_cell.angle_beta   90.00
_cell.angle_gamma   90.00
#
_symmetry.space_group_name_H-M   'P 1'
#
loop_
_entity.id
_entity.type
_entity.pdbx_description
1 polymer ?
#
loop_
_entity_poly.entity_id
_entity_poly.type
_entity_poly.pdbx_seq_one_letter_code
_entity_poly.pdbx_strand_id
1 'polypeptide(L)'
;MLDAQKTASALKINVQDQSSQHAENFLLKVCTELMQELLAKIIISSCSYKGEGFLHESEKRLVLVQNEMTPREGSGPSRMKFRERNGAIFPYTPISFNKHSIKSILIGPCSDYEFKRAGLLKLLKSQGIECEVKQSASSLRFT
;
A
#
# COMPACT_ATOMS: atom_id res chain seq x y z
N MET A 1 -23.05 -9.50 -2.51
CA MET A 1 -24.53 -9.53 -2.60
C MET A 1 -25.10 -10.92 -2.89
N LEU A 2 -24.59 -11.65 -3.90
CA LEU A 2 -25.05 -13.02 -4.21
C LEU A 2 -24.96 -14.02 -3.04
N ASP A 3 -24.03 -13.82 -2.10
CA ASP A 3 -23.93 -14.69 -0.90
C ASP A 3 -24.96 -14.36 0.17
N ALA A 4 -25.27 -13.09 0.44
CA ALA A 4 -26.17 -12.73 1.53
C ALA A 4 -27.61 -13.25 1.32
N GLN A 5 -28.09 -13.25 0.07
CA GLN A 5 -29.39 -13.83 -0.28
C GLN A 5 -29.41 -15.36 -0.15
N LYS A 6 -28.32 -16.03 -0.55
CA LYS A 6 -28.17 -17.50 -0.37
C LYS A 6 -28.13 -17.87 1.11
N THR A 7 -27.39 -17.11 1.93
CA THR A 7 -27.33 -17.30 3.38
C THR A 7 -28.68 -17.07 4.05
N ALA A 8 -29.43 -16.04 3.64
CA ALA A 8 -30.80 -15.80 4.12
C ALA A 8 -31.72 -16.97 3.79
N SER A 9 -31.68 -17.49 2.55
CA SER A 9 -32.46 -18.66 2.15
C SER A 9 -32.07 -19.93 2.90
N ALA A 10 -30.77 -20.16 3.14
CA ALA A 10 -30.29 -21.32 3.92
C ALA A 10 -30.72 -21.25 5.40
N LEU A 11 -30.77 -20.04 5.97
CA LEU A 11 -31.23 -19.80 7.35
C LEU A 11 -32.77 -19.66 7.44
N LYS A 12 -33.50 -19.81 6.32
CA LYS A 12 -34.96 -19.63 6.24
C LYS A 12 -35.44 -18.26 6.73
N ILE A 13 -34.61 -17.23 6.55
CA ILE A 13 -34.94 -15.85 6.95
C ILE A 13 -35.69 -15.19 5.80
N ASN A 14 -36.95 -14.81 6.04
CA ASN A 14 -37.68 -13.96 5.12
C ASN A 14 -37.24 -12.51 5.31
N VAL A 15 -36.31 -12.06 4.49
CA VAL A 15 -35.78 -10.68 4.50
C VAL A 15 -36.82 -9.61 4.11
N GLN A 16 -38.00 -9.99 3.62
CA GLN A 16 -39.10 -9.05 3.35
C GLN A 16 -40.05 -8.88 4.55
N ASP A 17 -39.90 -9.70 5.59
CA ASP A 17 -40.71 -9.59 6.80
C ASP A 17 -40.16 -8.49 7.72
N GLN A 18 -40.79 -7.32 7.65
CA GLN A 18 -40.43 -6.14 8.44
C GLN A 18 -40.82 -6.26 9.92
N SER A 19 -41.62 -7.27 10.30
CA SER A 19 -42.02 -7.50 11.69
C SER A 19 -41.11 -8.49 12.42
N SER A 20 -40.21 -9.16 11.69
CA SER A 20 -39.29 -10.15 12.24
C SER A 20 -38.01 -9.51 12.77
N GLN A 21 -37.84 -9.49 14.09
CA GLN A 21 -36.59 -9.08 14.74
C GLN A 21 -35.38 -9.87 14.24
N HIS A 22 -35.59 -11.13 13.84
CA HIS A 22 -34.52 -11.99 13.33
C HIS A 22 -34.07 -11.55 11.94
N ALA A 23 -35.02 -11.15 11.07
CA ALA A 23 -34.71 -10.59 9.75
C ALA A 23 -34.01 -9.24 9.87
N GLU A 24 -34.46 -8.38 10.80
CA GLU A 24 -33.84 -7.08 11.07
C GLU A 24 -32.39 -7.22 11.54
N ASN A 25 -32.13 -8.10 12.52
CA ASN A 25 -30.78 -8.36 13.02
C ASN A 25 -29.85 -8.92 11.93
N PHE A 26 -30.37 -9.80 11.07
CA PHE A 26 -29.61 -10.33 9.93
C PHE A 26 -29.24 -9.23 8.93
N LEU A 27 -30.19 -8.37 8.55
CA LEU A 27 -29.95 -7.25 7.64
C LEU A 27 -28.95 -6.25 8.24
N LEU A 28 -29.09 -5.92 9.53
CA LEU A 28 -28.16 -5.02 10.22
C LEU A 28 -26.74 -5.58 10.21
N LYS A 29 -26.57 -6.88 10.45
CA LYS A 29 -25.27 -7.56 10.38
C LYS A 29 -24.67 -7.46 8.98
N VAL A 30 -25.44 -7.81 7.94
CA VAL A 30 -24.98 -7.73 6.54
C VAL A 30 -24.59 -6.31 6.16
N CYS A 31 -25.40 -5.31 6.54
CA CYS A 31 -25.10 -3.90 6.31
C CYS A 31 -23.80 -3.47 6.99
N THR A 32 -23.61 -3.89 8.24
CA THR A 32 -22.40 -3.56 9.02
C THR A 32 -21.15 -4.16 8.38
N GLU A 33 -21.18 -5.44 8.01
CA GLU A 33 -20.06 -6.12 7.33
C GLU A 33 -19.73 -5.45 5.99
N LEU A 34 -20.75 -5.13 5.19
CA LEU A 34 -20.57 -4.46 3.90
C LEU A 34 -19.99 -3.05 4.05
N MET A 35 -20.48 -2.28 5.03
CA MET A 35 -19.97 -0.95 5.32
C MET A 35 -18.50 -0.99 5.78
N GLN A 36 -18.13 -1.95 6.63
CA GLN A 36 -16.75 -2.14 7.07
C GLN A 36 -15.82 -2.47 5.89
N GLU A 37 -16.24 -3.38 5.01
CA GLU A 37 -15.44 -3.78 3.85
C GLU A 37 -15.26 -2.64 2.84
N LEU A 38 -16.33 -1.88 2.57
CA LEU A 38 -16.29 -0.71 1.71
C LEU A 38 -15.41 0.39 2.30
N LEU A 39 -15.55 0.67 3.59
CA LEU A 39 -14.72 1.67 4.27
C LEU A 39 -13.24 1.30 4.21
N ALA A 40 -12.89 0.03 4.47
CA ALA A 40 -11.52 -0.45 4.36
C ALA A 40 -10.97 -0.24 2.93
N LYS A 41 -11.75 -0.59 1.90
CA LYS A 41 -11.37 -0.39 0.50
C LYS A 41 -11.17 1.09 0.16
N ILE A 42 -12.05 1.97 0.65
CA ILE A 42 -11.93 3.42 0.46
C ILE A 42 -10.66 3.94 1.13
N ILE A 43 -10.37 3.53 2.38
CA ILE A 43 -9.17 3.94 3.11
C ILE A 43 -7.91 3.51 2.34
N ILE A 44 -7.81 2.23 1.98
CA ILE A 44 -6.67 1.68 1.23
C ILE A 44 -6.51 2.40 -0.12
N SER A 45 -7.63 2.61 -0.84
CA SER A 45 -7.60 3.29 -2.13
C SER A 45 -7.17 4.75 -1.97
N SER A 46 -7.58 5.43 -0.90
CA SER A 46 -7.24 6.84 -0.66
C SER A 46 -5.73 7.05 -0.54
N CYS A 47 -5.01 6.09 0.06
CA CYS A 47 -3.54 6.10 0.16
C CYS A 47 -2.83 6.06 -1.21
N SER A 48 -3.52 5.60 -2.26
CA SER A 48 -2.97 5.55 -3.63
C SER A 48 -2.98 6.91 -4.32
N TYR A 49 -3.83 7.83 -3.87
CA TYR A 49 -3.95 9.16 -4.44
C TYR A 49 -2.96 10.14 -3.79
N LYS A 50 -2.51 11.10 -4.58
CA LYS A 50 -1.73 12.25 -4.11
C LYS A 50 -2.62 13.48 -4.14
N GLY A 51 -2.42 14.41 -3.20
CA GLY A 51 -3.07 15.71 -3.24
C GLY A 51 -2.63 16.53 -4.45
N GLU A 52 -3.44 17.50 -4.87
CA GLU A 52 -3.23 18.31 -6.09
C GLU A 52 -1.86 19.01 -6.13
N GLY A 53 -1.31 19.39 -4.97
CA GLY A 53 0.04 19.98 -4.87
C GLY A 53 1.18 19.07 -5.39
N PHE A 54 0.93 17.77 -5.58
CA PHE A 54 1.89 16.80 -6.09
C PHE A 54 1.55 16.28 -7.49
N LEU A 55 0.58 16.90 -8.19
CA LEU A 55 0.13 16.47 -9.52
C LEU A 55 1.28 16.43 -10.52
N HIS A 56 2.23 17.37 -10.42
CA HIS A 56 3.41 17.48 -11.28
C HIS A 56 4.35 16.26 -11.20
N GLU A 57 4.28 15.46 -10.14
CA GLU A 57 5.15 14.28 -9.97
C GLU A 57 4.75 13.15 -10.93
N SER A 58 3.50 13.12 -11.42
CA SER A 58 2.98 12.07 -12.33
C SER A 58 3.22 10.63 -11.81
N GLU A 59 3.25 10.45 -10.49
CA GLU A 59 3.51 9.17 -9.83
C GLU A 59 2.22 8.52 -9.35
N LYS A 60 2.15 7.19 -9.47
CA LYS A 60 1.12 6.36 -8.81
C LYS A 60 1.72 5.68 -7.59
N ARG A 61 0.98 5.63 -6.48
CA ARG A 61 1.38 4.88 -5.29
C ARG A 61 0.80 3.47 -5.34
N LEU A 62 1.66 2.48 -5.08
CA LEU A 62 1.24 1.11 -4.84
C LEU A 62 1.09 0.89 -3.34
N VAL A 63 -0.11 0.52 -2.90
CA VAL A 63 -0.39 0.21 -1.49
C VAL A 63 -0.29 -1.29 -1.30
N LEU A 64 0.67 -1.72 -0.47
CA LEU A 64 0.84 -3.12 -0.11
C LEU A 64 0.15 -3.36 1.23
N VAL A 65 -1.01 -4.02 1.18
CA VAL A 65 -1.78 -4.38 2.37
C VAL A 65 -1.32 -5.74 2.86
N GLN A 66 -0.84 -5.79 4.10
CA GLN A 66 -0.56 -7.06 4.77
C GLN A 66 -1.87 -7.58 5.36
N ASN A 67 -2.41 -8.66 4.78
CA ASN A 67 -3.71 -9.23 5.20
C ASN A 67 -3.69 -9.89 6.60
N GLU A 68 -2.53 -10.00 7.24
CA GLU A 68 -2.38 -10.62 8.55
C GLU A 68 -2.20 -9.53 9.62
N MET A 69 -3.32 -9.09 10.22
CA MET A 69 -3.31 -8.27 11.44
C MET A 69 -3.19 -9.12 12.71
N THR A 70 -3.53 -10.41 12.64
CA THR A 70 -3.30 -11.36 13.72
C THR A 70 -1.95 -12.04 13.50
N PRO A 71 -1.02 -11.98 14.47
CA PRO A 71 0.14 -12.86 14.46
C PRO A 71 -0.40 -14.29 14.44
N ARG A 72 -0.22 -15.04 13.36
CA ARG A 72 -0.47 -16.47 13.41
C ARG A 72 0.61 -17.04 14.33
N GLU A 73 0.22 -17.74 15.39
CA GLU A 73 1.19 -18.50 16.19
C GLU A 73 1.97 -19.41 15.22
N GLY A 74 3.28 -19.18 15.09
CA GLY A 74 4.16 -19.87 14.14
C GLY A 74 4.43 -19.14 12.80
N SER A 75 3.82 -17.99 12.52
CA SER A 75 4.33 -17.12 11.45
C SER A 75 5.64 -16.49 11.93
N GLY A 76 6.73 -16.79 11.22
CA GLY A 76 8.09 -16.35 11.55
C GLY A 76 8.25 -14.84 11.82
N PRO A 77 9.45 -14.40 12.21
CA PRO A 77 9.69 -13.06 12.76
C PRO A 77 9.05 -11.96 11.92
N SER A 78 8.48 -10.97 12.61
CA SER A 78 7.92 -9.75 12.02
C SER A 78 8.76 -9.32 10.81
N ARG A 79 8.11 -9.18 9.65
CA ARG A 79 8.80 -8.76 8.41
C ARG A 79 9.42 -7.36 8.56
N MET A 80 9.07 -6.62 9.61
CA MET A 80 9.64 -5.31 9.91
C MET A 80 11.06 -5.46 10.43
N LYS A 81 12.01 -4.90 9.69
CA LYS A 81 13.41 -4.75 10.05
C LYS A 81 13.68 -3.29 10.44
N PHE A 82 14.82 -3.08 11.09
CA PHE A 82 15.27 -1.74 11.48
C PHE A 82 16.65 -1.49 10.89
N ARG A 83 16.90 -0.25 10.45
CA ARG A 83 18.23 0.21 10.06
C ARG A 83 18.59 1.44 10.88
N GLU A 84 19.82 1.51 11.34
CA GLU A 84 20.35 2.70 11.99
C GLU A 84 21.05 3.59 10.95
N ARG A 85 20.81 4.90 11.02
CA ARG A 85 21.54 5.89 10.24
C ARG A 85 21.59 7.21 11.01
N ASN A 86 22.79 7.73 11.24
CA ASN A 86 23.02 8.98 11.97
C ASN A 86 22.34 9.02 13.36
N GLY A 87 22.40 7.91 14.11
CA GLY A 87 21.77 7.79 15.44
C GLY A 87 20.25 7.65 15.44
N ALA A 88 19.60 7.64 14.27
CA ALA A 88 18.17 7.38 14.13
C ALA A 88 17.89 5.94 13.67
N ILE A 89 16.85 5.34 14.25
CA ILE A 89 16.39 3.99 13.92
C ILE A 89 15.19 4.11 12.97
N PHE A 90 15.31 3.54 11.77
CA PHE A 90 14.28 3.56 10.74
C PHE A 90 13.67 2.17 10.55
N PRO A 91 12.36 1.99 10.76
CA PRO A 91 11.68 0.75 10.41
C PRO A 91 11.55 0.62 8.89
N TYR A 92 11.67 -0.60 8.37
CA TYR A 92 11.42 -0.92 6.96
C TYR A 92 10.96 -2.38 6.78
N THR A 93 10.17 -2.63 5.75
CA THR A 93 9.77 -3.99 5.34
C THR A 93 10.46 -4.33 4.03
N PRO A 94 11.27 -5.40 3.96
CA PRO A 94 11.93 -5.79 2.72
C PRO A 94 10.90 -6.35 1.74
N ILE A 95 10.94 -5.85 0.50
CA ILE A 95 10.10 -6.31 -0.60
C ILE A 95 11.03 -6.77 -1.72
N SER A 96 10.83 -7.99 -2.19
CA SER A 96 11.58 -8.53 -3.33
C SER A 96 10.88 -8.15 -4.63
N PHE A 97 11.66 -7.70 -5.61
CA PHE A 97 11.18 -7.42 -6.97
C PHE A 97 12.29 -7.70 -7.97
N ASN A 98 11.92 -7.89 -9.24
CA ASN A 98 12.91 -8.10 -10.30
C ASN A 98 13.67 -6.79 -10.56
N LYS A 99 14.95 -6.72 -10.18
CA LYS A 99 15.78 -5.53 -10.40
C LYS A 99 15.90 -5.13 -11.88
N HIS A 100 15.76 -6.07 -12.82
CA HIS A 100 15.79 -5.79 -14.26
C HIS A 100 14.49 -5.16 -14.77
N SER A 101 13.43 -5.05 -13.95
CA SER A 101 12.23 -4.32 -14.30
C SER A 101 12.34 -2.81 -14.08
N ILE A 102 13.45 -2.32 -13.51
CA ILE A 102 13.68 -0.89 -13.28
C ILE A 102 13.96 -0.22 -14.62
N LYS A 103 13.02 0.60 -15.10
CA LYS A 103 13.20 1.38 -16.35
C LYS A 103 14.02 2.65 -16.12
N SER A 104 13.81 3.31 -14.99
CA SER A 104 14.50 4.55 -14.63
C SER A 104 14.58 4.76 -13.13
N ILE A 105 15.62 5.45 -12.69
CA ILE A 105 15.79 5.93 -11.32
C ILE A 105 15.82 7.46 -11.33
N LEU A 106 15.01 8.06 -10.47
CA LEU A 106 14.95 9.51 -10.25
C LEU A 106 15.75 9.85 -8.99
N ILE A 107 16.74 10.74 -9.12
CA ILE A 107 17.44 11.32 -7.97
C ILE A 107 16.69 12.60 -7.59
N GLY A 108 16.21 12.65 -6.35
CA GLY A 108 15.55 13.84 -5.81
C GLY A 108 16.44 15.09 -5.83
N PRO A 109 15.85 16.29 -5.70
CA PRO A 109 16.60 17.54 -5.70
C PRO A 109 17.64 17.57 -4.58
N CYS A 110 18.90 17.81 -4.92
CA CYS A 110 19.99 17.97 -3.96
C CYS A 110 21.13 18.80 -4.55
N SER A 111 21.92 19.44 -3.67
CA SER A 111 23.12 20.23 -4.06
C SER A 111 24.13 19.39 -4.85
N ASP A 112 24.38 18.16 -4.42
CA ASP A 112 25.46 17.32 -4.94
C ASP A 112 24.95 16.27 -5.95
N TYR A 113 24.06 16.67 -6.86
CA TYR A 113 23.39 15.77 -7.79
C TYR A 113 24.40 14.96 -8.63
N GLU A 114 25.40 15.61 -9.23
CA GLU A 114 26.40 14.95 -10.09
C GLU A 114 27.22 13.91 -9.33
N PHE A 115 27.60 14.22 -8.08
CA PHE A 115 28.33 13.28 -7.23
C PHE A 115 27.48 12.04 -6.93
N LYS A 116 26.22 12.23 -6.53
CA LYS A 116 25.29 11.11 -6.26
C LYS A 116 25.00 10.30 -7.52
N ARG A 117 24.83 10.96 -8.66
CA ARG A 117 24.62 10.34 -9.97
C ARG A 117 25.81 9.46 -10.35
N ALA A 118 27.03 9.96 -10.24
CA ALA A 118 28.24 9.19 -10.53
C ALA A 118 28.37 7.95 -9.63
N GLY A 119 28.09 8.09 -8.33
CA GLY A 119 28.07 6.97 -7.40
C GLY A 119 27.01 5.92 -7.75
N LEU A 120 25.80 6.36 -8.07
CA LEU A 120 24.71 5.48 -8.49
C LEU A 120 25.07 4.71 -9.78
N LEU A 121 25.61 5.39 -10.79
CA LEU A 121 26.00 4.75 -12.06
C LEU A 121 27.06 3.66 -11.85
N LYS A 122 28.03 3.88 -10.95
CA LYS A 122 29.02 2.84 -10.58
C LYS A 122 28.35 1.62 -9.94
N LEU A 123 27.40 1.84 -9.04
CA LEU A 123 26.64 0.77 -8.39
C LEU A 123 25.77 -0.02 -9.38
N LEU A 124 25.07 0.68 -10.28
CA LEU A 124 24.23 0.02 -11.29
C LEU A 124 25.06 -0.86 -12.22
N LYS A 125 26.23 -0.35 -12.64
CA LYS A 125 27.19 -1.10 -13.45
C LYS A 125 27.69 -2.37 -12.73
N SER A 126 28.03 -2.29 -11.44
CA SER A 126 28.49 -3.46 -10.69
C SER A 126 27.39 -4.50 -10.46
N GLN A 127 26.12 -4.08 -10.51
CA GLN A 127 24.95 -4.95 -10.33
C GLN A 127 24.36 -5.48 -11.64
N GLY A 128 24.93 -5.10 -12.80
CA GLY A 128 24.43 -5.45 -14.12
C GLY A 128 23.03 -4.88 -14.40
N ILE A 129 22.75 -3.67 -13.91
CA ILE A 129 21.46 -2.98 -14.09
C ILE A 129 21.66 -1.85 -15.11
N GLU A 130 20.94 -1.94 -16.23
CA GLU A 130 20.87 -0.89 -17.23
C GLU A 130 19.53 -0.17 -17.09
N CYS A 131 19.56 1.08 -16.63
CA CYS A 131 18.38 1.92 -16.51
C CYS A 131 18.73 3.40 -16.67
N GLU A 132 17.75 4.20 -17.04
CA GLU A 132 17.92 5.65 -17.16
C GLU A 132 18.04 6.31 -15.78
N VAL A 133 18.96 7.25 -15.59
CA VAL A 133 19.08 8.03 -14.34
C VAL A 133 18.75 9.49 -14.62
N LYS A 134 17.67 9.97 -14.01
CA LYS A 134 17.12 11.33 -14.18
C LYS A 134 17.22 12.15 -12.91
N GLN A 135 17.32 13.46 -13.07
CA GLN A 135 17.04 14.40 -11.99
C GLN A 135 15.53 14.56 -11.83
N SER A 136 15.06 14.59 -10.59
CA SER A 136 13.68 14.93 -10.30
C SER A 136 13.41 16.41 -10.62
N ALA A 137 12.25 16.69 -11.23
CA ALA A 137 11.76 18.04 -11.44
C ALA A 137 11.15 18.66 -10.16
N SER A 138 11.04 17.90 -9.07
CA SER A 138 10.54 18.40 -7.79
C SER A 138 11.49 19.45 -7.22
N SER A 139 10.92 20.48 -6.59
CA SER A 139 11.68 21.48 -5.86
C SER A 139 12.32 20.90 -4.59
N LEU A 140 13.49 21.43 -4.23
CA LEU A 140 14.17 21.09 -2.98
C LEU A 140 13.29 21.55 -1.82
N ARG A 141 12.78 20.59 -1.03
CA ARG A 141 11.93 20.89 0.13
C ARG A 141 12.83 21.13 1.31
N PHE A 142 12.98 22.39 1.70
CA PHE A 142 13.53 22.74 3.00
C PHE A 142 12.44 22.46 4.04
N THR A 143 12.66 21.45 4.88
CA THR A 143 11.94 21.23 6.14
C THR A 143 12.76 21.80 7.27
#